data_AF-C6WZL5-F1
#
_entry.id   AF-C6WZL5-F1
#
_cell.length_a   1.000
_cell.length_b   1.000
_cell.length_c   1.000
_cell.angle_alpha   90.00
_cell.angle_beta   90.00
_cell.angle_gamma   90.00
#
_symmetry.space_group_name_H-M   'P 1'
#
loop_
_entity.id
_entity.type
_entity.pdbx_description
1 polymer ?
#
loop_
_entity_poly.entity_id
_entity_poly.type
_entity_poly.pdbx_seq_one_letter_code
_entity_poly.pdbx_strand_id
1 'polypeptide(L)' 'MGVSVSKKYFKKAVDRNRIKRLLREMYRHNKAEFSARFGEHSLSMIFWVSKEMPPDFETLQQNFLTLCNSKK' A
#
# COMPACT_ATOMS: atom_id res chain seq x y z
N MET A 1 9.44 -0.73 4.76
CA MET A 1 8.16 -1.12 4.13
C MET A 1 8.39 -2.13 3.03
N GLY A 2 7.99 -3.39 3.25
CA GLY A 2 7.91 -4.37 2.18
C GLY A 2 6.64 -4.16 1.35
N VAL A 3 6.70 -4.37 0.04
CA VAL A 3 5.51 -4.32 -0.83
C VAL A 3 5.47 -5.54 -1.73
N SER A 4 4.36 -6.27 -1.66
CA SER A 4 4.10 -7.45 -2.48
C SER A 4 2.85 -7.25 -3.33
N VAL A 5 2.91 -7.72 -4.57
CA VAL A 5 1.80 -7.64 -5.54
C VAL A 5 1.62 -9.02 -6.14
N SER A 6 0.36 -9.46 -6.25
CA SER A 6 0.01 -10.78 -6.79
C SER A 6 0.52 -10.98 -8.23
N LYS A 7 1.41 -11.98 -8.42
CA LYS A 7 1.85 -12.45 -9.75
C LYS A 7 0.72 -13.15 -10.51
N LYS A 8 -0.26 -13.71 -9.79
CA LYS A 8 -1.41 -14.41 -10.38
C LYS A 8 -2.27 -13.46 -11.21
N TYR A 9 -2.48 -12.24 -10.71
CA TYR A 9 -3.35 -11.25 -11.34
C TYR A 9 -2.60 -10.34 -12.30
N PHE A 10 -1.40 -9.89 -11.93
CA PHE A 10 -0.59 -9.00 -12.76
C PHE A 10 0.60 -9.76 -13.35
N LYS A 11 0.40 -10.35 -14.53
CA LYS A 11 1.46 -11.13 -15.22
C LYS A 11 2.57 -10.25 -15.77
N LYS A 12 2.24 -9.03 -16.24
CA LYS A 12 3.24 -8.08 -16.76
C LYS A 12 4.06 -7.49 -15.62
N ALA A 13 5.38 -7.43 -15.80
CA ALA A 13 6.29 -6.84 -14.81
C ALA A 13 6.06 -5.33 -14.63
N VAL A 14 5.75 -4.63 -15.73
CA VAL A 14 5.49 -3.19 -15.74
C VAL A 14 4.30 -2.83 -14.84
N ASP A 15 3.19 -3.58 -14.96
CA ASP A 15 1.99 -3.36 -14.14
C ASP A 15 2.27 -3.56 -12.64
N ARG A 16 2.98 -4.64 -12.29
CA ARG A 16 3.41 -4.89 -10.91
C ARG A 16 4.29 -3.77 -10.39
N ASN A 17 5.21 -3.26 -11.20
CA ASN A 17 6.11 -2.18 -10.82
C ASN A 17 5.35 -0.87 -10.60
N ARG A 18 4.36 -0.56 -11.46
CA ARG A 18 3.46 0.58 -11.31
C ARG A 18 2.69 0.50 -10.00
N ILE A 19 2.05 -0.64 -9.70
CA ILE A 19 1.29 -0.84 -8.46
C ILE A 19 2.20 -0.71 -7.24
N LYS A 20 3.36 -1.38 -7.25
CA LYS A 20 4.33 -1.26 -6.15
C LYS A 20 4.81 0.17 -5.94
N ARG A 21 4.97 0.94 -7.02
CA ARG A 21 5.34 2.36 -6.94
C ARG A 21 4.22 3.18 -6.31
N LEU A 22 2.98 3.02 -6.75
CA LEU A 22 1.82 3.70 -6.13
C LEU A 22 1.68 3.41 -4.63
N LEU A 23 1.83 2.14 -4.22
CA LEU A 23 1.76 1.76 -2.81
C LEU A 23 2.88 2.39 -1.96
N ARG A 24 4.10 2.48 -2.52
CA ARG A 24 5.21 3.16 -1.85
C ARG A 24 4.98 4.67 -1.76
N GLU A 25 4.45 5.29 -2.80
CA GLU A 25 4.13 6.73 -2.78
C GLU A 25 3.05 7.06 -1.76
N MET A 26 2.00 6.25 -1.71
CA MET A 26 0.95 6.39 -0.69
C MET A 26 1.54 6.30 0.71
N TYR A 27 2.39 5.31 0.99
CA TYR A 27 3.07 5.21 2.28
C TYR A 27 3.95 6.43 2.55
N ARG A 28 4.71 6.90 1.57
CA ARG A 28 5.60 8.07 1.71
C ARG A 28 4.81 9.31 2.11
N HIS A 29 3.65 9.54 1.49
CA HIS A 29 2.75 10.65 1.84
C HIS A 29 2.15 10.53 3.25
N ASN A 30 1.87 9.31 3.72
CA ASN A 30 1.18 9.07 4.98
C ASN A 30 2.12 8.52 6.07
N LYS A 31 3.44 8.70 5.90
CA LYS A 31 4.45 8.14 6.81
C LYS A 31 4.31 8.68 8.23
N ALA A 32 4.04 9.97 8.38
CA ALA A 32 3.87 10.59 9.70
C ALA A 32 2.72 9.96 10.48
N GLU A 33 1.54 9.84 9.85
CA GLU A 33 0.37 9.19 10.46
C GLU A 33 0.67 7.72 10.77
N PHE A 34 1.33 7.01 9.86
CA PHE A 34 1.71 5.63 10.07
C PHE A 34 2.66 5.46 11.27
N SER A 35 3.73 6.27 11.34
CA SER A 35 4.70 6.22 12.43
C SER A 35 4.08 6.62 13.78
N ALA A 36 3.14 7.56 13.79
CA ALA A 36 2.41 7.95 15.00
C ALA A 36 1.55 6.80 15.56
N ARG A 37 0.97 5.96 14.69
CA ARG A 37 0.10 4.84 15.09
C ARG A 37 0.85 3.56 15.42
N PHE A 38 1.85 3.20 14.61
CA PHE A 38 2.53 1.91 14.69
C PHE A 38 3.92 1.99 15.36
N GLY A 39 4.42 3.20 15.62
CA GLY A 39 5.75 3.42 16.18
C GLY A 39 6.86 3.49 15.12
N GLU A 40 7.98 4.11 15.50
CA GLU A 40 9.06 4.51 14.60
C GLU A 40 9.85 3.33 14.01
N HIS A 41 9.90 2.20 14.72
CA HIS A 41 10.63 0.98 14.32
C HIS A 41 9.71 -0.15 13.84
N SER A 42 8.48 0.17 13.44
CA SER A 42 7.54 -0.86 12.97
C SER A 42 7.97 -1.47 11.64
N LEU A 43 8.11 -2.80 11.63
CA LEU A 43 8.23 -3.57 10.40
C LEU A 43 6.83 -3.73 9.80
N SER A 44 6.64 -3.24 8.58
CA SER A 44 5.35 -3.38 7.92
C SER A 44 5.47 -3.75 6.45
N MET A 45 4.51 -4.58 6.03
CA MET A 45 4.44 -5.20 4.72
C MET A 45 3.06 -4.94 4.14
N ILE A 46 3.00 -4.36 2.94
CA ILE A 46 1.77 -4.06 2.22
C ILE A 46 1.58 -5.10 1.11
N PHE A 47 0.38 -5.68 1.05
CA PHE A 47 0.01 -6.67 0.04
C PHE A 47 -1.11 -6.12 -0.85
N TRP A 48 -0.91 -6.20 -2.17
CA TRP A 48 -1.99 -5.99 -3.13
C TRP A 48 -2.45 -7.32 -3.72
N VAL A 49 -3.65 -7.73 -3.32
CA VAL A 49 -4.25 -9.02 -3.68
C VAL A 49 -5.53 -8.85 -4.53
N SER A 50 -5.85 -7.65 -4.98
CA SER A 50 -6.97 -7.46 -5.92
C SER A 50 -6.59 -7.86 -7.34
N LYS A 51 -7.59 -8.31 -8.11
CA LYS A 51 -7.49 -8.50 -9.57
C LYS A 51 -7.45 -7.17 -10.30
N GLU A 52 -8.05 -6.15 -9.71
CA GLU A 52 -8.20 -4.84 -10.31
C GLU A 52 -7.01 -3.95 -9.99
N MET A 53 -6.66 -3.10 -10.97
CA MET A 53 -5.65 -2.08 -10.78
C MET A 53 -6.25 -0.95 -9.94
N PRO A 54 -5.51 -0.34 -9.00
CA PRO A 54 -6.03 0.80 -8.26
C PRO A 54 -6.43 1.90 -9.26
N PRO A 55 -7.72 2.31 -9.27
CA PRO A 55 -8.22 3.28 -10.24
C PRO A 55 -7.61 4.66 -9.96
N ASP A 56 -7.66 5.09 -8.70
CA ASP A 56 -7.22 6.42 -8.27
C ASP A 56 -6.35 6.35 -7.00
N PHE A 57 -5.47 7.35 -6.86
CA PHE A 57 -4.63 7.50 -5.67
C PHE A 57 -5.46 7.81 -4.41
N GLU A 58 -6.53 8.59 -4.56
CA GLU A 58 -7.38 9.00 -3.44
C GLU A 58 -8.07 7.80 -2.78
N THR A 59 -8.68 6.91 -3.58
CA THR A 59 -9.27 5.68 -3.06
C THR A 59 -8.24 4.80 -2.36
N LEU A 60 -7.02 4.72 -2.92
CA LEU A 60 -5.92 3.97 -2.32
C LEU A 60 -5.53 4.54 -0.95
N GLN A 61 -5.46 5.88 -0.85
CA GLN A 61 -5.15 6.58 0.39
C GLN A 61 -6.25 6.37 1.44
N GLN A 62 -7.52 6.49 1.06
CA GLN A 62 -8.66 6.25 1.97
C GLN A 62 -8.67 4.82 2.52
N ASN A 63 -8.40 3.83 1.67
CA ASN A 63 -8.27 2.44 2.09
C ASN A 63 -7.11 2.26 3.07
N PHE A 64 -5.97 2.92 2.84
CA PHE A 64 -4.83 2.86 3.74
C PHE A 64 -5.09 3.51 5.09
N LEU A 65 -5.72 4.70 5.12
CA LEU A 65 -6.08 5.37 6.37
C LEU A 65 -7.09 4.55 7.16
N THR A 66 -8.08 3.97 6.47
CA THR A 66 -9.02 3.01 7.08
C THR A 66 -8.29 1.83 7.72
N LEU A 67 -7.30 1.24 7.02
CA LEU A 67 -6.48 0.16 7.55
C LEU A 67 -5.66 0.58 8.78
N CYS A 68 -5.10 1.80 8.78
CA CYS A 68 -4.35 2.33 9.92
C CYS A 68 -5.25 2.53 11.14
N ASN A 69 -6.50 2.96 10.94
CA ASN A 69 -7.47 3.19 12.01
C ASN A 69 -8.17 1.91 12.50
N SER A 70 -8.28 0.89 11.64
CA SER A 70 -9.00 -0.35 11.94
C SER A 70 -8.28 -1.26 12.95
N LYS A 71 -6.99 -1.05 13.22
CA LYS A 71 -6.28 -1.80 14.27
C LYS A 71 -6.36 -1.07 15.61
N LYS A 72 -7.15 -1.64 16.52
CA LYS A 72 -6.99 -1.54 17.98
C LYS A 72 -6.44 -2.87 18.48
#